data_AF-A0A939GDG1-F1
#
_entry.id   AF-A0A939GDG1-F1
#
_cell.length_a   1.000
_cell.length_b   1.000
_cell.length_c   1.000
_cell.angle_alpha   90.00
_cell.angle_beta   90.00
_cell.angle_gamma   90.00
#
_symmetry.space_group_name_H-M   'P 1'
#
loop_
_entity.id
_entity.type
_entity.pdbx_description
1 polymer ?
#
loop_
_entity_poly.entity_id
_entity_poly.type
_entity_poly.pdbx_seq_one_letter_code
_entity_poly.pdbx_strand_id
1 'polypeptide(L)'
;MKTFLTTLVALGLSGTIEAQILSPDPPTTGTLTDIRAAQLLNRLRQPPPPPAGGFWVVEDQVRQKGPTIVRYYTEQNREIHADTLIRKRLNIKKIAVVYWLNDRLRQALAAQQKPTLALFR
;
A
#
# COMPACT_ATOMS: atom_id res chain seq x y z
N MET A 1 34.11 13.75 -12.48
CA MET A 1 33.56 13.37 -13.79
C MET A 1 34.37 12.21 -14.34
N LYS A 2 33.76 11.02 -14.48
CA LYS A 2 34.37 9.87 -15.16
C LYS A 2 33.27 9.18 -15.96
N THR A 3 33.27 9.42 -17.26
CA THR A 3 32.45 8.80 -18.29
C THR A 3 33.21 7.63 -18.89
N PHE A 4 32.59 6.45 -18.98
CA PHE A 4 33.03 5.35 -19.84
C PHE A 4 31.76 4.73 -20.43
N LEU A 5 31.37 5.13 -21.64
CA LEU A 5 31.70 4.56 -22.96
C LEU A 5 31.15 3.13 -23.16
N THR A 6 30.12 3.11 -23.99
CA THR A 6 29.35 2.00 -24.55
C THR A 6 30.21 1.12 -25.45
N THR A 7 30.02 -0.20 -25.37
CA THR A 7 30.43 -1.14 -26.43
C THR A 7 29.29 -2.09 -26.75
N LEU A 8 28.82 -1.96 -27.99
CA LEU A 8 27.82 -2.80 -28.65
C LEU A 8 28.58 -3.95 -29.34
N VAL A 9 28.23 -5.20 -29.07
CA VAL A 9 28.72 -6.35 -29.84
C VAL A 9 27.51 -7.11 -30.36
N ALA A 10 27.35 -7.10 -31.68
CA ALA A 10 26.46 -7.95 -32.44
C ALA A 10 27.31 -9.02 -33.15
N LEU A 11 26.93 -10.30 -33.00
CA LEU A 11 27.37 -11.50 -33.75
C LEU A 11 26.38 -12.60 -33.32
N GLY A 12 25.70 -13.39 -34.14
CA GLY A 12 25.66 -13.56 -35.58
C GLY A 12 24.52 -14.56 -35.88
N LEU A 13 24.12 -14.62 -37.14
CA LEU A 13 23.02 -15.43 -37.67
C LEU A 13 23.30 -16.94 -37.73
N SER A 14 22.19 -17.69 -37.81
CA SER A 14 21.97 -18.97 -38.50
C SER A 14 21.77 -20.21 -37.62
N GLY A 15 20.57 -20.76 -37.73
CA GLY A 15 20.17 -22.05 -37.17
C GLY A 15 18.69 -22.30 -37.46
N THR A 16 18.38 -22.60 -38.72
CA THR A 16 17.06 -23.07 -39.17
C THR A 16 16.70 -24.37 -38.44
N ILE A 17 15.63 -24.35 -37.66
CA ILE A 17 14.93 -25.56 -37.25
C ILE A 17 13.44 -25.30 -37.49
N GLU A 18 12.94 -25.89 -38.58
CA GLU A 18 11.51 -26.10 -38.77
C GLU A 18 10.99 -26.98 -37.64
N ALA A 19 10.14 -26.40 -36.79
CA ALA A 19 9.24 -27.15 -35.94
C ALA A 19 7.89 -26.42 -35.95
N GLN A 20 7.03 -26.86 -36.88
CA GLN A 20 5.57 -26.92 -36.76
C GLN A 20 4.89 -25.72 -36.09
N ILE A 21 4.45 -24.77 -36.92
CA ILE A 21 3.41 -23.80 -36.55
C ILE A 21 2.09 -24.58 -36.42
N LEU A 22 1.81 -25.08 -35.22
CA LEU A 22 0.44 -25.39 -34.80
C LEU A 22 -0.10 -24.12 -34.16
N SER A 23 -1.07 -23.49 -34.81
CA SER A 23 -1.77 -22.30 -34.34
C SER A 23 -2.10 -22.39 -32.85
N PRO A 24 -1.69 -21.44 -32.01
CA PRO A 24 -2.37 -21.25 -30.74
C PRO A 24 -3.73 -20.63 -31.06
N ASP A 25 -4.80 -21.37 -30.76
CA ASP A 25 -6.15 -20.82 -30.67
C ASP A 25 -6.13 -19.44 -29.98
N PRO A 26 -6.90 -18.44 -30.44
CA PRO A 26 -6.99 -17.18 -29.72
C PRO A 26 -7.48 -17.47 -28.30
N PRO A 27 -6.79 -16.99 -27.24
CA PRO A 27 -7.26 -17.22 -25.89
C PRO A 27 -8.64 -16.58 -25.76
N THR A 28 -9.59 -17.46 -25.43
CA THR A 28 -10.95 -17.25 -24.96
C THR A 28 -11.26 -15.79 -24.64
N THR A 29 -12.16 -15.22 -25.44
CA THR A 29 -12.95 -14.01 -25.18
C THR A 29 -13.38 -13.98 -23.71
N GLY A 30 -12.59 -13.31 -22.86
CA GLY A 30 -13.03 -12.92 -21.55
C GLY A 30 -14.16 -11.91 -21.75
N THR A 31 -15.39 -12.34 -21.49
CA THR A 31 -16.58 -11.48 -21.57
C THR A 31 -16.32 -10.20 -20.79
N LEU A 32 -16.77 -9.03 -21.28
CA LEU A 32 -16.58 -7.73 -20.62
C LEU A 32 -17.03 -7.76 -19.13
N THR A 33 -17.98 -8.65 -18.83
CA THR A 33 -18.46 -9.01 -17.49
C THR A 33 -17.38 -9.62 -16.58
N ASP A 34 -16.53 -10.52 -17.09
CA ASP A 34 -15.44 -11.17 -16.32
C ASP A 34 -14.34 -10.18 -15.97
N ILE A 35 -13.97 -9.29 -16.91
CA ILE A 35 -12.98 -8.25 -16.66
C ILE A 35 -13.49 -7.30 -15.56
N ARG A 36 -14.78 -6.95 -15.58
CA ARG A 36 -15.41 -6.07 -14.59
C ARG A 36 -15.53 -6.75 -13.23
N ALA A 37 -15.88 -8.04 -13.18
CA ALA A 37 -15.92 -8.82 -11.95
C ALA A 37 -14.52 -8.97 -11.33
N ALA A 38 -13.50 -9.25 -12.15
CA ALA A 38 -12.11 -9.33 -11.71
C ALA A 38 -11.59 -7.99 -11.20
N GLN A 39 -11.93 -6.87 -11.84
CA GLN A 39 -11.58 -5.52 -11.37
C GLN A 39 -12.26 -5.18 -10.04
N LEU A 40 -13.53 -5.52 -9.86
CA LEU A 40 -14.25 -5.34 -8.59
C LEU A 40 -13.62 -6.18 -7.47
N LEU A 41 -13.33 -7.46 -7.73
CA LEU A 41 -12.63 -8.33 -6.79
C LEU A 41 -11.25 -7.78 -6.41
N ASN A 42 -10.50 -7.23 -7.38
CA ASN A 42 -9.22 -6.58 -7.09
C ASN A 42 -9.38 -5.31 -6.24
N ARG A 43 -10.41 -4.49 -6.47
CA ARG A 43 -10.69 -3.33 -5.61
C ARG A 43 -11.06 -3.73 -4.19
N LEU A 44 -11.83 -4.80 -4.01
CA LEU A 44 -12.17 -5.31 -2.67
C LEU A 44 -10.97 -5.88 -1.91
N ARG A 45 -9.91 -6.29 -2.63
CA ARG A 45 -8.66 -6.79 -2.05
C ARG A 45 -7.64 -5.70 -1.75
N GLN A 46 -7.85 -4.47 -2.25
CA GLN A 46 -6.94 -3.37 -1.94
C GLN A 46 -7.26 -2.80 -0.56
N PRO A 47 -6.23 -2.51 0.26
CA PRO A 47 -6.45 -1.81 1.52
C PRO A 47 -7.10 -0.44 1.24
N PRO A 48 -8.00 0.01 2.12
CA PRO A 48 -8.67 1.30 1.94
C PRO A 48 -7.62 2.43 1.96
N PRO A 49 -7.82 3.49 1.15
CA PRO A 49 -6.95 4.64 1.21
C PRO A 49 -7.00 5.28 2.61
N PRO A 50 -5.91 5.92 3.07
CA PRO A 50 -5.93 6.66 4.31
C PRO A 50 -6.97 7.81 4.22
N PRO A 51 -7.54 8.22 5.36
CA PRO A 51 -8.42 9.38 5.42
C PRO A 51 -7.65 10.65 4.99
N ALA A 52 -8.33 11.57 4.30
CA ALA A 52 -7.76 12.89 4.00
C ALA A 52 -7.47 13.67 5.30
N GLY A 53 -6.42 14.50 5.31
CA GLY A 53 -6.05 15.34 6.44
C GLY A 53 -4.98 14.78 7.37
N GLY A 54 -4.49 13.56 7.12
CA GLY A 54 -3.40 12.99 7.91
C GLY A 54 -2.87 11.65 7.43
N PHE A 55 -1.90 11.12 8.18
CA PHE A 55 -1.30 9.83 7.94
C PHE A 55 -0.87 9.17 9.26
N TRP A 56 -0.60 7.88 9.23
CA TRP A 56 -0.07 7.14 10.36
C TRP A 56 1.27 6.50 10.01
N VAL A 57 2.13 6.33 11.01
CA VAL A 57 3.45 5.70 10.90
C VAL A 57 3.53 4.59 11.94
N VAL A 58 3.98 3.41 11.53
CA VAL A 58 4.19 2.27 12.43
C VAL A 58 5.69 2.05 12.59
N GLU A 59 6.17 2.22 13.81
CA GLU A 59 7.53 1.90 14.22
C GLU A 59 7.51 0.50 14.88
N ASP A 60 7.95 -0.51 14.14
CA ASP A 60 8.10 -1.87 14.70
C ASP A 60 9.56 -2.13 15.05
N GLN A 61 9.85 -2.37 16.32
CA GLN A 61 11.15 -2.83 16.75
C GLN A 61 11.26 -4.33 16.47
N VAL A 62 11.67 -4.70 15.26
CA VAL A 62 11.70 -6.12 14.86
C VAL A 62 12.77 -6.89 15.63
N ARG A 63 13.93 -6.27 15.88
CA ARG A 63 15.15 -6.90 16.43
C ARG A 63 15.16 -6.98 17.95
N GLN A 64 14.63 -5.98 18.62
CA GLN A 64 14.45 -5.95 20.06
C GLN A 64 12.98 -6.29 20.27
N LYS A 65 12.59 -7.27 21.09
CA LYS A 65 11.18 -7.63 21.33
C LYS A 65 10.41 -6.50 22.07
N GLY A 66 10.58 -5.26 21.62
CA GLY A 66 10.00 -4.05 22.17
C GLY A 66 8.58 -3.80 21.65
N PRO A 67 7.92 -2.77 22.19
CA PRO A 67 6.59 -2.38 21.77
C PRO A 67 6.58 -1.93 20.31
N THR A 68 5.48 -2.20 19.61
CA THR A 68 5.19 -1.52 18.34
C THR A 68 4.56 -0.17 18.66
N ILE A 69 5.11 0.92 18.12
CA ILE A 69 4.57 2.27 18.31
C ILE A 69 3.85 2.69 17.04
N VAL A 70 2.64 3.22 17.20
CA VAL A 70 1.88 3.79 16.09
C VAL A 70 1.68 5.28 16.35
N ARG A 71 2.18 6.11 15.44
CA ARG A 71 2.05 7.56 15.52
C ARG A 71 1.08 8.05 14.46
N TYR A 72 0.26 9.02 14.81
CA TYR A 72 -0.71 9.65 13.94
C TYR A 72 -0.32 11.11 13.73
N TYR A 73 -0.32 11.54 12.48
CA TYR A 73 0.10 12.87 12.06
C TYR A 73 -0.98 13.55 11.22
N THR A 74 -0.99 14.89 11.25
CA THR A 74 -1.68 15.69 10.24
C THR A 74 -0.86 15.78 8.95
N GLU A 75 -1.46 16.29 7.88
CA GLU A 75 -0.74 16.61 6.63
C GLU A 75 0.41 17.60 6.81
N GLN A 76 0.40 18.41 7.87
CA GLN A 76 1.46 19.36 8.22
C GLN A 76 2.56 18.72 9.08
N ASN A 77 2.66 17.38 9.12
CA ASN A 77 3.60 16.61 9.93
C ASN A 77 3.50 16.86 11.45
N ARG A 78 2.35 17.33 11.95
CA ARG A 78 2.13 17.50 13.39
C ARG A 78 1.59 16.21 13.99
N GLU A 79 2.27 15.68 15.02
CA GLU A 79 1.78 14.52 15.75
C GLU A 79 0.50 14.89 16.52
N ILE A 80 -0.54 14.08 16.36
CA ILE A 80 -1.85 14.28 17.02
C ILE A 80 -2.15 13.20 18.05
N HIS A 81 -1.55 12.02 17.91
CA HIS A 81 -1.74 10.89 18.82
C HIS A 81 -0.63 9.85 18.64
N ALA A 82 -0.35 9.08 19.70
CA ALA A 82 0.54 7.94 19.64
C ALA A 82 0.01 6.79 20.50
N ASP A 83 -0.04 5.59 19.93
CA ASP A 83 -0.42 4.35 20.59
C ASP A 83 0.81 3.45 20.76
N THR A 84 1.00 2.91 21.96
CA THR A 84 2.09 1.96 22.25
C THR A 84 1.53 0.56 22.47
N LEU A 85 1.85 -0.37 21.57
CA LEU A 85 1.38 -1.75 21.60
C LEU A 85 2.46 -2.67 22.19
N ILE A 86 2.39 -2.89 23.51
CA ILE A 86 3.44 -3.55 24.31
C ILE A 86 3.73 -4.99 23.87
N ARG A 87 2.70 -5.75 23.44
CA ARG A 87 2.84 -7.19 23.12
C ARG A 87 2.34 -7.56 21.72
N LYS A 88 1.89 -6.58 20.94
CA LYS A 88 1.17 -6.82 19.69
C LYS A 88 1.92 -6.20 18.52
N ARG A 89 2.42 -7.06 17.64
CA ARG A 89 2.98 -6.63 16.35
C ARG A 89 1.85 -6.36 15.36
N LEU A 90 1.94 -5.25 14.65
CA LEU A 90 0.99 -4.92 13.60
C LEU A 90 1.49 -5.44 12.25
N ASN A 91 0.67 -6.27 11.61
CA ASN A 91 0.91 -6.66 10.23
C ASN A 91 0.10 -5.75 9.30
N ILE A 92 0.75 -4.72 8.76
CA ILE A 92 0.14 -3.74 7.84
C ILE A 92 -0.29 -4.35 6.50
N LYS A 93 0.12 -5.58 6.16
CA LYS A 93 -0.37 -6.30 4.98
C LYS A 93 -1.80 -6.83 5.19
N LYS A 94 -2.28 -6.90 6.43
CA LYS A 94 -3.66 -7.29 6.73
C LYS A 94 -4.58 -6.09 6.57
N ILE A 95 -5.54 -6.20 5.66
CA ILE A 95 -6.54 -5.16 5.37
C ILE A 95 -7.25 -4.68 6.64
N ALA A 96 -7.64 -5.60 7.54
CA ALA A 96 -8.29 -5.26 8.81
C ALA A 96 -7.42 -4.34 9.71
N VAL A 97 -6.09 -4.49 9.67
CA VAL A 97 -5.18 -3.62 10.42
C VAL A 97 -5.19 -2.21 9.81
N VAL A 98 -5.15 -2.10 8.49
CA VAL A 98 -5.23 -0.80 7.80
C VAL A 98 -6.57 -0.11 8.08
N TYR A 99 -7.68 -0.84 8.06
CA TYR A 99 -8.98 -0.31 8.44
C TYR A 99 -8.98 0.24 9.86
N TRP A 100 -8.46 -0.52 10.83
CA TRP A 100 -8.38 -0.10 12.22
C TRP A 100 -7.51 1.17 12.38
N LEU A 101 -6.36 1.22 11.70
CA LEU A 101 -5.50 2.40 11.70
C LEU A 101 -6.17 3.64 11.10
N ASN A 102 -6.87 3.48 9.97
CA ASN A 102 -7.58 4.57 9.32
C ASN A 102 -8.77 5.05 10.14
N ASP A 103 -9.48 4.16 10.82
CA ASP A 103 -10.54 4.52 11.76
C ASP A 103 -9.98 5.32 12.94
N ARG A 104 -8.87 4.87 13.52
CA ARG A 104 -8.21 5.56 14.62
C ARG A 104 -7.72 6.96 14.23
N LEU A 105 -7.15 7.08 13.03
CA LEU A 105 -6.74 8.38 12.46
C LEU A 105 -7.94 9.31 12.27
N ARG A 106 -9.08 8.82 11.78
CA ARG A 106 -10.32 9.61 11.67
C ARG A 106 -10.79 10.12 13.03
N GLN A 107 -10.78 9.28 14.05
CA GLN A 107 -11.16 9.68 15.41
C GLN A 107 -10.21 10.76 15.96
N ALA A 108 -8.90 10.59 15.77
CA ALA A 108 -7.90 11.55 16.23
C ALA A 108 -8.04 12.91 15.52
N LEU A 109 -8.28 12.91 14.20
CA LEU A 109 -8.53 14.14 13.43
C LEU A 109 -9.83 14.83 13.85
N ALA A 110 -10.91 14.07 14.07
CA ALA A 110 -12.18 14.61 14.52
C ALA A 110 -12.09 15.21 15.94
N ALA A 111 -11.27 14.62 16.82
CA ALA A 111 -11.02 15.14 18.16
C ALA A 111 -10.28 16.49 18.13
N GLN A 112 -9.34 16.67 17.20
CA GLN A 112 -8.66 17.97 17.01
C GLN A 112 -9.61 19.06 16.51
N GLN A 113 -10.61 18.71 15.70
CA GLN A 113 -11.58 19.65 15.11
C GLN A 113 -12.72 20.03 16.05
N LYS A 114 -12.82 19.45 17.25
CA LYS A 114 -13.73 19.93 18.30
C LYS A 114 -12.97 20.90 19.21
N PRO A 115 -12.84 22.20 18.85
CA PRO A 115 -12.45 23.19 19.84
C PRO A 115 -13.62 23.31 20.81
N THR A 116 -13.41 22.90 22.06
CA THR A 116 -13.77 23.66 23.26
C THR A 116 -14.97 24.63 23.14
N LEU A 117 -16.15 24.17 22.70
CA LEU A 117 -17.41 24.93 22.82
C LEU A 117 -18.08 24.74 24.20
N ALA A 118 -17.39 24.07 25.12
CA ALA A 118 -17.89 23.76 26.46
C ALA A 118 -17.36 24.70 27.58
N LEU A 119 -16.70 25.81 27.23
CA LEU A 119 -16.04 26.72 28.20
C LEU A 119 -16.66 28.12 28.25
N PHE A 120 -17.88 28.27 27.74
CA PHE A 120 -18.69 29.48 27.95
C PHE A 120 -20.01 29.07 28.62
N ARG A 121 -19.99 28.95 29.94
CA ARG A 121 -21.19 29.01 30.79
C ARG A 121 -20.86 29.74 32.08
#